data_AF-A0A967W7Z3-F1
#
_entry.id   AF-A0A967W7Z3-F1
#
_cell.length_a   1.000
_cell.length_b   1.000
_cell.length_c   1.000
_cell.angle_alpha   90.00
_cell.angle_beta   90.00
_cell.angle_gamma   90.00
#
_symmetry.space_group_name_H-M   'P 1'
#
loop_
_entity.id
_entity.type
_entity.pdbx_description
1 polymer ?
#
loop_
_entity_poly.entity_id
_entity_poly.type
_entity_poly.pdbx_seq_one_letter_code
_entity_poly.pdbx_strand_id
1 'polypeptide(L)' 'DLDVIAGQGTLGIEITQQLASPPEIIFVPVGGGGLAAGVAATVKAVYPEVRIIGVEPEDAASMRDALAAGAPVDIGATG' A
#
# COMPACT_ATOMS: atom_id res chain seq x y z
N ASP A 1 9.72 -6.19 -8.03
CA ASP A 1 10.15 -5.58 -9.29
C ASP A 1 9.73 -4.12 -9.29
N LEU A 2 10.64 -3.20 -9.60
CA LEU A 2 10.35 -1.76 -9.60
C LEU A 2 9.33 -1.39 -10.68
N ASP A 3 9.35 -2.07 -11.84
CA ASP A 3 8.42 -1.79 -12.93
C ASP A 3 7.00 -2.18 -12.55
N VAL A 4 6.83 -3.27 -11.80
CA VAL A 4 5.53 -3.68 -11.26
C VAL A 4 5.02 -2.65 -10.25
N ILE A 5 5.86 -2.18 -9.33
CA ILE A 5 5.47 -1.17 -8.33
C ILE A 5 5.09 0.14 -9.01
N ALA A 6 5.87 0.59 -9.99
CA ALA A 6 5.57 1.77 -10.78
C ALA A 6 4.25 1.63 -11.54
N GLY A 7 4.01 0.46 -12.15
CA GLY A 7 2.76 0.13 -12.82
C GLY A 7 1.56 0.17 -11.87
N GLN A 8 1.69 -0.32 -10.64
CA GLN A 8 0.61 -0.21 -9.63
C GLN A 8 0.41 1.25 -9.15
N GLY A 9 1.45 2.09 -9.22
CA GLY A 9 1.39 3.48 -8.84
C GLY A 9 0.50 4.35 -9.73
N THR A 10 0.10 3.87 -10.92
CA THR A 10 -0.85 4.58 -11.80
C THR A 10 -2.21 4.77 -11.14
N LEU A 11 -2.65 3.82 -10.30
CA LEU A 11 -3.87 3.98 -9.51
C LEU A 11 -3.78 5.19 -8.58
N GLY A 12 -2.60 5.45 -8.01
CA GLY A 12 -2.37 6.65 -7.21
C GLY A 12 -2.51 7.94 -8.03
N ILE A 13 -2.11 7.92 -9.31
CA ILE A 13 -2.27 9.07 -10.23
C ILE A 13 -3.75 9.33 -10.45
N GLU A 14 -4.51 8.28 -10.76
CA GLU A 14 -5.96 8.36 -10.98
C GLU A 14 -6.67 8.94 -9.75
N ILE A 15 -6.36 8.44 -8.55
CA ILE A 15 -6.90 8.97 -7.28
C ILE A 15 -6.65 10.48 -7.15
N THR A 16 -5.42 10.94 -7.41
CA THR A 16 -5.06 12.36 -7.27
C THR A 16 -5.71 13.26 -8.32
N GLN A 17 -6.09 12.71 -9.47
CA GLN A 17 -6.70 13.47 -10.57
C GLN A 17 -8.23 13.46 -10.52
N GLN A 18 -8.83 12.39 -10.02
CA GLN A 18 -10.29 12.19 -10.03
C GLN A 18 -10.98 12.77 -8.79
N LEU A 19 -10.27 12.97 -7.68
CA LEU A 19 -10.83 13.59 -6.48
C LEU A 19 -10.72 15.11 -6.55
N ALA A 20 -11.81 15.82 -6.23
CA ALA A 20 -11.84 17.28 -6.20
C ALA A 20 -10.95 17.90 -5.10
N SER A 21 -10.62 17.12 -4.08
CA SER A 21 -9.80 17.50 -2.93
C SER A 21 -9.11 16.26 -2.35
N PRO A 22 -7.95 16.41 -1.69
CA PRO A 22 -7.25 15.28 -1.09
C PRO A 22 -8.11 14.59 0.00
N PRO A 23 -8.19 13.26 0.02
CA PRO A 23 -8.84 12.54 1.11
C PRO A 23 -7.96 12.58 2.37
N GLU A 24 -8.53 12.52 3.56
CA GLU A 24 -7.73 12.45 4.79
C GLU A 24 -7.00 11.10 4.94
N ILE A 25 -7.65 10.02 4.49
CA ILE A 25 -7.19 8.64 4.65
C ILE A 25 -7.51 7.83 3.38
N ILE A 26 -6.59 6.95 2.99
CA ILE A 26 -6.80 5.93 1.96
C ILE A 26 -6.48 4.56 2.57
N PHE A 27 -7.42 3.62 2.43
CA PHE A 27 -7.22 2.22 2.79
C PHE A 27 -6.80 1.44 1.54
N VAL A 28 -5.69 0.68 1.63
CA VAL A 28 -5.16 -0.09 0.50
C VAL A 28 -4.97 -1.55 0.92
N PRO A 29 -5.49 -2.52 0.15
CA PRO A 29 -5.24 -3.93 0.45
C PRO A 29 -3.76 -4.27 0.28
N VAL A 30 -3.24 -5.09 1.18
CA VAL A 30 -1.85 -5.53 1.19
C VAL A 30 -1.80 -7.05 1.06
N GLY A 31 -1.15 -7.52 0.00
CA GLY A 31 -0.61 -8.87 -0.11
C GLY A 31 0.91 -8.77 -0.09
N GLY A 32 1.56 -8.96 -1.24
CA GLY A 32 3.01 -8.72 -1.40
C GLY A 32 3.46 -7.24 -1.35
N GLY A 33 2.59 -6.30 -0.95
CA GLY A 33 2.93 -4.88 -0.75
C GLY A 33 3.07 -4.00 -2.00
N GLY A 34 3.15 -4.56 -3.22
CA GLY A 34 3.41 -3.78 -4.44
C GLY A 34 2.39 -2.67 -4.73
N LEU A 35 1.09 -2.96 -4.57
CA LEU A 35 0.01 -1.98 -4.74
C LEU A 35 0.12 -0.84 -3.71
N ALA A 36 0.25 -1.19 -2.44
CA ALA A 36 0.38 -0.22 -1.36
C ALA A 36 1.63 0.66 -1.53
N ALA A 37 2.76 0.09 -1.95
CA ALA A 37 3.98 0.83 -2.23
C ALA A 37 3.79 1.82 -3.39
N GLY A 38 3.21 1.38 -4.51
CA GLY A 38 2.97 2.23 -5.68
C GLY A 38 2.00 3.37 -5.37
N VAL A 39 0.84 3.05 -4.78
CA VAL A 39 -0.17 4.05 -4.40
C VAL A 39 0.38 5.03 -3.38
N ALA A 40 1.07 4.56 -2.34
CA ALA A 40 1.64 5.43 -1.32
C ALA A 40 2.68 6.38 -1.93
N ALA A 41 3.60 5.88 -2.77
CA ALA A 41 4.62 6.70 -3.40
C ALA A 41 4.00 7.84 -4.23
N THR A 42 3.02 7.51 -5.08
CA THR A 42 2.36 8.50 -5.94
C THR A 42 1.52 9.49 -5.14
N VAL A 43 0.65 9.01 -4.25
CA VAL A 43 -0.25 9.87 -3.48
C VAL A 43 0.55 10.80 -2.57
N LYS A 44 1.58 10.30 -1.88
CA LYS A 44 2.40 11.12 -0.98
C LYS A 44 3.23 12.17 -1.71
N ALA A 45 3.56 11.95 -2.99
CA ALA A 45 4.25 12.95 -3.79
C ALA A 45 3.37 14.18 -4.08
N VAL A 46 2.04 14.00 -4.13
CA VAL A 46 1.08 15.08 -4.41
C VAL A 46 0.44 15.62 -3.13
N TYR A 47 0.07 14.72 -2.22
CA TYR A 47 -0.63 15.00 -0.97
C TYR A 47 0.08 14.30 0.21
N PRO A 48 1.18 14.89 0.73
CA PRO A 48 2.00 14.25 1.76
C PRO A 48 1.25 14.00 3.08
N GLU A 49 0.22 14.79 3.37
CA GLU A 49 -0.58 14.69 4.60
C GLU A 49 -1.55 13.49 4.60
N VAL A 50 -1.90 12.93 3.43
CA VAL A 50 -2.87 11.84 3.31
C VAL A 50 -2.38 10.61 4.04
N ARG A 51 -3.15 10.08 4.98
CA ARG A 51 -2.76 8.86 5.70
C ARG A 51 -3.05 7.64 4.82
N ILE A 52 -2.05 6.78 4.62
CA ILE A 52 -2.22 5.50 3.92
C ILE A 52 -2.27 4.39 4.97
N ILE A 53 -3.34 3.60 4.96
CA ILE A 53 -3.53 2.47 5.88
C ILE A 53 -3.57 1.18 5.07
N GLY A 54 -2.57 0.33 5.28
CA GLY A 54 -2.54 -1.02 4.72
C GLY A 54 -3.55 -1.92 5.42
N VAL A 55 -4.29 -2.73 4.65
CA VAL A 55 -5.28 -3.68 5.17
C VAL A 55 -4.89 -5.09 4.73
N GLU A 56 -4.73 -5.98 5.70
CA GLU A 56 -4.43 -7.40 5.50
C GLU A 56 -5.52 -8.25 6.15
N PRO A 57 -5.80 -9.45 5.62
CA PRO A 57 -6.64 -10.41 6.32
C PRO A 57 -5.88 -10.97 7.55
N GLU A 58 -6.62 -11.33 8.59
CA GLU A 58 -6.02 -11.74 9.88
C GLU A 58 -5.15 -13.00 9.76
N ASP A 59 -5.49 -13.90 8.84
CA ASP A 59 -4.82 -15.17 8.58
C ASP A 59 -3.67 -15.09 7.55
N ALA A 60 -3.47 -13.93 6.91
CA ALA A 60 -2.37 -13.69 5.97
C ALA A 60 -1.66 -12.34 6.17
N ALA A 61 -1.55 -11.87 7.42
CA ALA A 61 -0.99 -10.57 7.79
C ALA A 61 0.56 -10.50 7.72
N SER A 62 1.12 -10.81 6.56
CA SER A 62 2.56 -10.92 6.33
C SER A 62 3.32 -9.59 6.51
N MET A 63 2.75 -8.46 6.10
CA MET A 63 3.37 -7.15 6.21
C MET A 63 3.38 -6.69 7.67
N ARG A 64 2.30 -6.91 8.42
CA ARG A 64 2.24 -6.63 9.86
C ARG A 64 3.36 -7.36 10.60
N ASP A 65 3.51 -8.65 10.36
CA ASP A 65 4.50 -9.48 11.05
C ASP A 65 5.93 -9.12 10.62
N ALA A 66 6.14 -8.82 9.32
CA ALA A 66 7.42 -8.34 8.82
C ALA A 66 7.82 -6.97 9.43
N LEU A 67 6.86 -6.05 9.59
CA LEU A 67 7.10 -4.76 10.24
C LEU A 67 7.46 -4.93 11.72
N ALA A 68 6.79 -5.84 12.43
CA ALA A 68 7.10 -6.15 13.83
C ALA A 68 8.50 -6.77 13.99
N ALA A 69 8.91 -7.62 13.05
CA ALA A 69 10.23 -8.25 13.02
C ALA A 69 11.34 -7.34 12.46
N GLY A 70 10.99 -6.26 11.76
CA GLY A 70 11.93 -5.38 11.06
C GLY A 70 12.55 -5.98 9.79
N ALA A 71 12.04 -7.12 9.32
CA ALA A 71 12.51 -7.82 8.13
C ALA A 71 11.40 -8.74 7.59
N PRO A 72 11.44 -9.15 6.30
CA PRO A 72 10.51 -10.14 5.77
C PRO A 72 10.54 -11.44 6.59
N VAL A 73 9.36 -11.97 6.89
CA VAL A 73 9.17 -13.23 7.62
C VAL A 73 8.26 -14.17 6.84
N ASP A 74 8.48 -15.47 7.01
CA ASP A 74 7.56 -16.50 6.52
C ASP A 74 6.47 -16.73 7.57
N ILE A 75 5.21 -16.55 7.18
CA ILE A 75 4.04 -16.75 8.04
C ILE A 75 3.39 -18.12 7.85
N GLY A 76 3.99 -18.99 7.03
CA GLY A 76 3.46 -20.31 6.71
C GLY A 76 2.31 -20.28 5.70
N ALA A 77 1.66 -21.43 5.53
CA ALA A 77 0.50 -21.55 4.65
C ALA A 77 -0.73 -20.89 5.29
N THR A 78 -1.39 -20.04 4.53
CA THR A 78 -2.67 -19.43 4.87
C THR A 78 -3.81 -20.41 4.58
N GLY A 79 -4.93 -20.28 5.29
CA GLY A 79 -6.09 -21.17 5.19
C GLY A 79 -6.89 -21.05 3.89
#